data_AF-A0A1Q9AFS5-F1
#
_entry.id   AF-A0A1Q9AFS5-F1
#
_cell.length_a   1.000
_cell.length_b   1.000
_cell.length_c   1.000
_cell.angle_alpha   90.00
_cell.angle_beta   90.00
_cell.angle_gamma   90.00
#
_symmetry.space_group_name_H-M   'P 1'
#
loop_
_entity.id
_entity.type
_entity.pdbx_description
1 polymer ?
#
loop_
_entity_poly.entity_id
_entity_poly.type
_entity_poly.pdbx_seq_one_letter_code
_entity_poly.pdbx_strand_id
1 'polypeptide(L)'
;MRGEDVLVTWGRGLFRVWIVVTTIWIVVVALFTWQSVAKPYILWGGFKMGQGEPEYLEPYGEKIAAARELKSRKLLVEYEIAYEKPSLRETAFFFPAASVHEDNLKAIEAYIPKATALQDAKVREARLEVLEGALWGAVLPPVILLVLGLAIRWALLGFRA
;
A
#
# COMPACT_ATOMS: atom_id res chain seq x y z
N MET A 1 20.32 -6.04 -55.03
CA MET A 1 19.29 -6.09 -53.97
C MET A 1 19.15 -4.67 -53.42
N ARG A 2 18.00 -4.02 -53.65
CA ARG A 2 17.76 -2.61 -53.35
C ARG A 2 17.46 -2.42 -51.86
N GLY A 3 18.07 -1.43 -51.23
CA GLY A 3 17.88 -1.09 -49.82
C GLY A 3 16.52 -0.49 -49.45
N GLU A 4 15.57 -0.42 -50.38
CA GLU A 4 14.25 0.21 -50.17
C GLU A 4 13.27 -0.70 -49.42
N ASP A 5 13.42 -2.03 -49.49
CA ASP A 5 12.50 -2.98 -48.86
C ASP A 5 12.69 -3.09 -47.33
N VAL A 6 13.83 -2.61 -46.81
CA VAL A 6 14.17 -2.70 -45.38
C VAL A 6 13.46 -1.61 -44.55
N LEU A 7 13.12 -0.46 -45.14
CA LEU A 7 12.56 0.68 -44.40
C LEU A 7 11.07 0.52 -44.06
N VAL A 8 10.28 -0.19 -44.89
CA VAL A 8 8.81 -0.31 -44.71
C VAL A 8 8.43 -1.37 -43.67
N THR A 9 9.28 -2.36 -43.41
CA THR A 9 9.03 -3.40 -42.39
C THR A 9 9.33 -2.92 -40.97
N TRP A 10 10.12 -1.85 -40.82
CA TRP A 10 10.60 -1.37 -39.53
C TRP A 10 9.47 -0.90 -38.60
N GLY A 11 8.46 -0.19 -39.13
CA GLY A 11 7.34 0.32 -38.34
C GLY A 11 6.42 -0.77 -37.78
N ARG A 12 6.17 -1.84 -38.53
CA ARG A 12 5.32 -2.96 -38.10
C ARG A 12 6.07 -3.94 -37.19
N GLY A 13 7.37 -4.13 -37.43
CA GLY A 13 8.22 -4.98 -36.60
C GLY A 13 8.41 -4.40 -35.19
N LEU A 14 8.75 -3.12 -35.10
CA LEU A 14 8.97 -2.43 -33.82
C LEU A 14 7.74 -2.50 -32.90
N PHE A 15 6.55 -2.27 -33.45
CA PHE A 15 5.31 -2.29 -32.67
C PHE A 15 4.99 -3.68 -32.11
N ARG A 16 5.23 -4.75 -32.89
CA ARG A 16 5.04 -6.14 -32.42
C ARG A 16 6.00 -6.48 -31.28
N VAL A 17 7.28 -6.13 -31.44
CA VAL A 17 8.29 -6.34 -30.39
C VAL A 17 7.91 -5.54 -29.14
N TRP A 18 7.49 -4.29 -29.30
CA TRP A 18 7.05 -3.44 -28.19
C TRP A 18 5.85 -4.05 -27.43
N ILE A 19 4.85 -4.58 -28.13
CA ILE A 19 3.72 -5.28 -27.48
C ILE A 19 4.23 -6.45 -26.64
N VAL A 20 5.09 -7.32 -27.21
CA VAL A 20 5.61 -8.50 -26.50
C VAL A 20 6.38 -8.08 -25.24
N VAL A 21 7.28 -7.09 -25.37
CA VAL A 21 8.06 -6.57 -24.25
C VAL A 21 7.14 -5.96 -23.18
N THR A 22 6.12 -5.21 -23.58
CA THR A 22 5.14 -4.60 -22.67
C THR A 22 4.36 -5.66 -21.90
N THR A 23 3.87 -6.69 -22.58
CA THR A 23 3.14 -7.79 -21.94
C THR A 23 4.02 -8.52 -20.93
N ILE A 24 5.26 -8.84 -21.29
CA ILE A 24 6.23 -9.47 -20.37
C ILE A 24 6.48 -8.56 -19.15
N TRP A 25 6.67 -7.26 -19.40
CA TRP A 25 6.89 -6.29 -18.32
C TRP A 25 5.74 -6.23 -17.33
N ILE A 26 4.49 -6.18 -17.81
CA ILE A 26 3.29 -6.16 -16.95
C ILE A 26 3.23 -7.41 -16.08
N VAL A 27 3.54 -8.60 -16.64
CA VAL A 27 3.58 -9.84 -15.86
C VAL A 27 4.65 -9.77 -14.77
N VAL A 28 5.85 -9.26 -15.09
CA VAL A 28 6.92 -9.09 -14.10
C VAL A 28 6.46 -8.15 -12.97
N VAL A 29 5.89 -6.98 -13.29
CA VAL A 29 5.40 -6.04 -12.29
C VAL A 29 4.32 -6.69 -11.43
N ALA A 30 3.37 -7.42 -12.02
CA ALA A 30 2.31 -8.11 -11.27
C ALA A 30 2.89 -9.16 -10.29
N LEU A 31 3.86 -9.96 -10.72
CA LEU A 31 4.51 -10.96 -9.86
C LEU A 31 5.26 -10.31 -8.68
N PHE A 32 5.99 -9.23 -8.92
CA PHE A 32 6.76 -8.54 -7.88
C PHE A 32 5.87 -7.76 -6.89
N THR A 33 4.77 -7.17 -7.37
CA THR A 33 3.86 -6.36 -6.55
C THR A 33 2.82 -7.20 -5.80
N TRP A 34 2.60 -8.46 -6.19
CA TRP A 34 1.61 -9.35 -5.57
C TRP A 34 1.77 -9.47 -4.05
N GLN A 35 3.00 -9.59 -3.55
CA GLN A 35 3.25 -9.70 -2.11
C GLN A 35 2.80 -8.44 -1.37
N SER A 36 3.08 -7.26 -1.92
CA SER A 36 2.68 -5.97 -1.36
C SER A 36 1.17 -5.75 -1.40
N VAL A 37 0.47 -6.26 -2.41
CA VAL A 37 -1.00 -6.17 -2.51
C VAL A 37 -1.69 -7.16 -1.57
N ALA A 38 -1.21 -8.41 -1.53
CA ALA A 38 -1.77 -9.46 -0.69
C ALA A 38 -1.58 -9.12 0.81
N LYS A 39 -0.38 -8.65 1.15
CA LYS A 39 0.05 -8.34 2.52
C LYS A 39 0.66 -6.93 2.56
N PRO A 40 -0.16 -5.87 2.47
CA PRO A 40 0.33 -4.51 2.62
C PRO A 40 0.96 -4.36 4.00
N TYR A 41 2.16 -3.77 4.02
CA TYR A 41 2.83 -3.43 5.26
C TYR A 41 2.11 -2.22 5.86
N ILE A 42 1.37 -2.47 6.95
CA ILE A 42 0.64 -1.45 7.69
C ILE A 42 1.14 -1.55 9.12
N LEU A 43 1.69 -0.44 9.59
CA LEU A 43 1.96 -0.28 11.01
C LEU A 43 0.66 0.02 11.71
N TRP A 44 0.33 -0.80 12.70
CA TRP A 44 -0.86 -0.62 13.49
C TRP A 44 -0.59 0.35 14.62
N GLY A 45 -1.52 1.28 14.76
CA GLY A 45 -1.57 2.18 15.87
C GLY A 45 -2.08 1.54 17.15
N GLY A 46 -2.54 2.39 18.07
CA GLY A 46 -3.29 1.97 19.24
C GLY A 46 -4.65 2.64 19.30
N PHE A 47 -5.43 2.31 20.32
CA PHE A 47 -6.66 3.00 20.67
C PHE A 47 -6.54 3.56 22.08
N LYS A 48 -6.83 4.84 22.26
CA LYS A 48 -7.00 5.42 23.59
C LYS A 48 -8.45 5.28 24.01
N MET A 49 -8.66 4.57 25.10
CA MET A 49 -9.96 4.29 25.68
C MET A 49 -10.26 5.34 26.77
N GLY A 50 -11.49 5.85 26.80
CA GLY A 50 -11.92 6.89 27.74
C GLY A 50 -13.42 6.84 28.00
N GLN A 51 -14.01 7.94 28.50
CA GLN A 51 -15.46 8.04 28.75
C GLN A 51 -16.32 8.17 27.47
N GLY A 52 -15.74 7.96 26.28
CA GLY A 52 -16.41 8.14 25.00
C GLY A 52 -15.88 7.21 23.92
N GLU A 53 -16.08 7.59 22.67
CA GLU A 53 -15.58 6.84 21.51
C GLU A 53 -14.06 6.69 21.56
N PRO A 54 -13.52 5.47 21.42
CA PRO A 54 -12.08 5.25 21.39
C PRO A 54 -11.39 6.06 20.29
N GLU A 55 -10.34 6.75 20.67
CA GLU A 55 -9.54 7.56 19.76
C GLU A 55 -8.44 6.69 19.14
N TYR A 56 -8.43 6.59 17.81
CA TYR A 56 -7.33 5.93 17.10
C TYR A 56 -6.05 6.75 17.19
N LEU A 57 -4.96 6.10 17.57
CA LEU A 57 -3.64 6.67 17.71
C LEU A 57 -2.74 6.13 16.60
N GLU A 58 -2.27 6.98 15.70
CA GLU A 58 -1.37 6.55 14.62
C GLU A 58 -0.05 5.98 15.17
N PRO A 59 0.53 4.94 14.53
CA PRO A 59 1.73 4.24 15.02
C PRO A 59 2.95 5.14 15.25
N TYR A 60 3.04 6.25 14.52
CA TYR A 60 4.13 7.23 14.61
C TYR A 60 3.63 8.65 14.92
N GLY A 61 2.39 8.80 15.38
CA GLY A 61 1.82 10.10 15.71
C GLY A 61 2.25 10.61 17.09
N GLU A 62 2.22 11.93 17.30
CA GLU A 62 2.47 12.54 18.61
C GLU A 62 1.57 11.95 19.71
N LYS A 63 0.34 11.58 19.34
CA LYS A 63 -0.65 11.03 20.27
C LYS A 63 -0.27 9.65 20.83
N ILE A 64 0.34 8.77 20.03
CA ILE A 64 0.78 7.46 20.54
C ILE A 64 2.03 7.60 21.40
N ALA A 65 2.92 8.53 21.05
CA ALA A 65 4.08 8.86 21.88
C ALA A 65 3.63 9.41 23.25
N ALA A 66 2.65 10.34 23.25
CA ALA A 66 2.06 10.86 24.47
C ALA A 66 1.36 9.77 25.30
N ALA A 67 0.63 8.84 24.66
CA ALA A 67 0.02 7.71 25.37
C ALA A 67 1.07 6.79 26.02
N ARG A 68 2.17 6.50 25.32
CA ARG A 68 3.30 5.72 25.86
C ARG A 68 4.03 6.45 27.00
N GLU A 69 4.14 7.77 26.93
CA GLU A 69 4.67 8.57 28.03
C GLU A 69 3.73 8.55 29.25
N LEU A 70 2.43 8.65 29.05
CA LEU A 70 1.47 8.50 30.15
C LEU A 70 1.49 7.10 30.75
N LYS A 71 1.74 6.06 29.94
CA LYS A 71 2.00 4.69 30.41
C LYS A 71 3.26 4.62 31.27
N SER A 72 4.37 5.23 30.85
CA SER A 72 5.62 5.23 31.64
C SER A 72 5.45 5.93 32.99
N ARG A 73 4.56 6.93 33.05
CA ARG A 73 4.12 7.60 34.27
C ARG A 73 3.07 6.82 35.09
N LYS A 74 2.71 5.60 34.68
CA LYS A 74 1.68 4.74 35.31
C LYS A 74 0.28 5.38 35.35
N LEU A 75 0.00 6.33 34.46
CA LEU A 75 -1.33 6.95 34.31
C LEU A 75 -2.23 6.17 33.35
N LEU A 76 -1.62 5.39 32.44
CA LEU A 76 -2.31 4.50 31.53
C LEU A 76 -1.81 3.06 31.70
N VAL A 77 -2.71 2.10 31.46
CA VAL A 77 -2.40 0.68 31.32
C VAL A 77 -2.59 0.31 29.86
N GLU A 78 -1.61 -0.39 29.30
CA GLU A 78 -1.64 -0.87 27.91
C GLU A 78 -2.02 -2.35 27.89
N TYR A 79 -2.99 -2.67 27.05
CA TYR A 79 -3.41 -4.03 26.76
C TYR A 79 -3.02 -4.35 25.32
N GLU A 80 -2.10 -5.29 25.15
CA GLU A 80 -1.79 -5.88 23.86
C GLU A 80 -2.67 -7.12 23.68
N ILE A 81 -3.50 -7.10 22.64
CA ILE A 81 -4.28 -8.27 22.25
C ILE A 81 -3.42 -9.09 21.30
N ALA A 82 -2.87 -10.18 21.80
CA ALA A 82 -2.10 -11.12 21.02
C ALA A 82 -3.00 -11.92 20.05
N TYR A 83 -2.36 -12.35 18.96
CA TYR A 83 -2.85 -12.88 17.68
C TYR A 83 -3.78 -14.11 17.68
N GLU A 84 -4.43 -14.49 18.78
CA GLU A 84 -5.26 -15.71 18.80
C GLU A 84 -6.56 -15.58 18.01
N LYS A 85 -7.05 -14.36 17.76
CA LYS A 85 -8.21 -14.11 16.87
C LYS A 85 -7.72 -13.68 15.47
N PRO A 86 -8.06 -14.42 14.40
CA PRO A 86 -7.54 -14.18 13.04
C PRO A 86 -7.97 -12.83 12.43
N SER A 87 -8.93 -12.13 13.03
CA SER A 87 -9.51 -10.89 12.51
C SER A 87 -8.92 -9.60 13.09
N LEU A 88 -8.16 -9.67 14.18
CA LEU A 88 -7.59 -8.47 14.81
C LEU A 88 -6.06 -8.53 14.73
N ARG A 89 -5.47 -7.54 14.06
CA ARG A 89 -4.01 -7.39 14.03
C ARG A 89 -3.54 -6.75 15.34
N GLU A 90 -2.28 -7.00 15.70
CA GLU A 90 -1.64 -6.46 16.92
C GLU A 90 -1.98 -4.98 17.11
N THR A 91 -2.70 -4.69 18.19
CA THR A 91 -3.16 -3.33 18.51
C THR A 91 -3.10 -3.13 20.00
N ALA A 92 -2.52 -2.00 20.39
CA ALA A 92 -2.45 -1.57 21.78
C ALA A 92 -3.72 -0.81 22.18
N PHE A 93 -4.34 -1.19 23.29
CA PHE A 93 -5.44 -0.44 23.89
C PHE A 93 -4.95 0.24 25.18
N PHE A 94 -5.06 1.55 25.25
CA PHE A 94 -4.63 2.35 26.39
C PHE A 94 -5.83 2.76 27.25
N PHE A 95 -5.87 2.31 28.50
CA PHE A 95 -6.92 2.64 29.47
C PHE A 95 -6.38 3.49 30.62
N PRO A 96 -7.20 4.34 31.26
CA PRO A 96 -6.84 5.01 32.51
C PRO A 96 -6.43 4.00 33.58
N ALA A 97 -5.34 4.23 34.31
CA ALA A 97 -4.89 3.31 35.36
C ALA A 97 -5.89 3.14 36.52
N ALA A 98 -6.83 4.07 36.67
CA ALA A 98 -7.90 4.00 37.65
C ALA A 98 -9.07 3.07 37.26
N SER A 99 -9.14 2.59 36.02
CA SER A 99 -10.25 1.74 35.58
C SER A 99 -10.09 0.28 36.03
N VAL A 100 -11.21 -0.39 36.24
CA VAL A 100 -11.25 -1.78 36.67
C VAL A 100 -10.85 -2.68 35.50
N HIS A 101 -9.93 -3.63 35.73
CA HIS A 101 -9.40 -4.51 34.70
C HIS A 101 -10.50 -5.28 33.94
N GLU A 102 -11.50 -5.79 34.65
CA GLU A 102 -12.61 -6.54 34.06
C GLU A 102 -13.46 -5.68 33.10
N ASP A 103 -13.71 -4.43 33.48
CA ASP A 103 -14.45 -3.48 32.64
C ASP A 103 -13.65 -3.11 31.37
N ASN A 104 -12.32 -2.99 31.49
CA ASN A 104 -11.45 -2.76 30.35
C ASN A 104 -11.52 -3.92 29.34
N LEU A 105 -11.50 -5.17 29.82
CA LEU A 105 -11.62 -6.35 28.95
C LEU A 105 -12.98 -6.40 28.24
N LYS A 106 -14.08 -6.11 28.94
CA LYS A 106 -15.41 -6.02 28.33
C LYS A 106 -15.49 -4.91 27.29
N ALA A 107 -14.89 -3.75 27.58
CA ALA A 107 -14.84 -2.62 26.65
C ALA A 107 -14.02 -2.95 25.39
N ILE A 108 -12.87 -3.63 25.56
CA ILE A 108 -12.09 -4.16 24.45
C ILE A 108 -12.95 -5.09 23.61
N GLU A 109 -13.57 -6.10 24.22
CA GLU A 109 -14.33 -7.13 23.52
C GLU A 109 -15.50 -6.53 22.73
N ALA A 110 -16.23 -5.58 23.32
CA ALA A 110 -17.29 -4.84 22.66
C ALA A 110 -16.80 -3.99 21.48
N TYR A 111 -15.55 -3.50 21.54
CA TYR A 111 -14.97 -2.65 20.50
C TYR A 111 -14.27 -3.43 19.37
N ILE A 112 -13.93 -4.71 19.58
CA ILE A 112 -13.25 -5.55 18.57
C ILE A 112 -13.89 -5.45 17.18
N PRO A 113 -15.23 -5.58 16.99
CA PRO A 113 -15.83 -5.53 15.65
C PRO A 113 -15.59 -4.18 14.95
N LYS A 114 -15.64 -3.08 15.72
CA LYS A 114 -15.42 -1.73 15.21
C LYS A 114 -13.95 -1.48 14.90
N ALA A 115 -13.04 -1.95 15.76
CA ALA A 115 -11.61 -1.92 15.52
C ALA A 115 -11.25 -2.70 14.24
N THR A 116 -11.77 -3.92 14.07
CA THR A 116 -11.58 -4.73 12.86
C THR A 116 -12.08 -3.99 11.61
N ALA A 117 -13.28 -3.38 11.65
CA ALA A 117 -13.80 -2.62 10.51
C ALA A 117 -12.91 -1.42 10.13
N LEU A 118 -12.35 -0.71 11.13
CA LEU A 118 -11.38 0.37 10.90
C LEU A 118 -10.07 -0.15 10.30
N GLN A 119 -9.56 -1.27 10.82
CA GLN A 119 -8.37 -1.92 10.27
C GLN A 119 -8.58 -2.36 8.82
N ASP A 120 -9.71 -3.00 8.52
CA ASP A 120 -10.06 -3.44 7.16
C ASP A 120 -10.18 -2.27 6.19
N ALA A 121 -10.76 -1.15 6.64
CA ALA A 121 -10.82 0.08 5.85
C ALA A 121 -9.40 0.59 5.52
N LYS A 122 -8.49 0.59 6.49
CA LYS A 122 -7.08 0.97 6.31
C LYS A 122 -6.32 -0.01 5.42
N VAL A 123 -6.57 -1.31 5.54
CA VAL A 123 -6.01 -2.33 4.63
C VAL A 123 -6.45 -2.08 3.21
N ARG A 124 -7.73 -1.75 3.00
CA ARG A 124 -8.26 -1.44 1.67
C ARG A 124 -7.62 -0.19 1.09
N GLU A 125 -7.48 0.86 1.89
CA GLU A 125 -6.79 2.11 1.50
C GLU A 125 -5.34 1.83 1.07
N ALA A 126 -4.56 1.16 1.93
CA ALA A 126 -3.18 0.80 1.62
C ALA A 126 -3.05 -0.09 0.37
N ARG A 127 -3.99 -1.01 0.14
CA ARG A 127 -4.02 -1.82 -1.09
C ARG A 127 -4.25 -0.96 -2.33
N LEU A 128 -5.13 0.04 -2.26
CA LEU A 128 -5.39 0.94 -3.38
C LEU A 128 -4.15 1.79 -3.70
N GLU A 129 -3.46 2.31 -2.69
CA GLU A 129 -2.21 3.05 -2.88
C GLU A 129 -1.12 2.17 -3.55
N VAL A 130 -0.96 0.93 -3.10
CA VAL A 130 -0.02 -0.02 -3.70
C VAL A 130 -0.42 -0.36 -5.14
N LEU A 131 -1.71 -0.55 -5.41
CA LEU A 131 -2.21 -0.83 -6.76
C LEU A 131 -2.01 0.35 -7.71
N GLU A 132 -2.22 1.58 -7.24
CA GLU A 132 -1.95 2.79 -8.02
C GLU A 132 -0.46 2.90 -8.38
N GLY A 133 0.43 2.70 -7.39
CA GLY A 133 1.86 2.67 -7.63
C GLY A 133 2.28 1.56 -8.61
N ALA A 134 1.70 0.36 -8.47
CA ALA A 134 1.93 -0.75 -9.38
C ALA A 134 1.46 -0.44 -10.81
N LEU A 135 0.32 0.23 -10.97
CA LEU A 135 -0.20 0.64 -12.27
C LEU A 135 0.77 1.61 -12.97
N TRP A 136 1.24 2.63 -12.25
CA TRP A 136 2.25 3.55 -12.79
C TRP A 136 3.56 2.84 -13.14
N GLY A 137 4.04 1.94 -12.28
CA GLY A 137 5.23 1.14 -12.56
C GLY A 137 5.07 0.18 -13.76
N ALA A 138 3.86 -0.31 -14.01
CA ALA A 138 3.55 -1.17 -15.15
C ALA A 138 3.45 -0.40 -16.47
N VAL A 139 2.86 0.79 -16.46
CA VAL A 139 2.55 1.56 -17.68
C VAL A 139 3.68 2.49 -18.09
N LEU A 140 4.34 3.16 -17.14
CA LEU A 140 5.28 4.24 -17.44
C LEU A 140 6.49 3.76 -18.27
N PRO A 141 7.19 2.66 -17.93
CA PRO A 141 8.37 2.24 -18.70
C PRO A 141 8.04 1.84 -20.15
N PRO A 142 7.00 1.03 -20.45
CA PRO A 142 6.60 0.75 -21.82
C PRO A 142 6.24 2.00 -22.64
N VAL A 143 5.55 2.97 -22.04
CA VAL A 143 5.19 4.22 -22.72
C VAL A 143 6.45 5.04 -23.04
N ILE A 144 7.40 5.15 -22.11
CA ILE A 144 8.69 5.82 -22.34
C ILE A 144 9.44 5.15 -23.49
N LEU A 145 9.52 3.82 -23.50
CA LEU A 145 10.16 3.06 -24.58
C LEU A 145 9.50 3.29 -25.93
N LEU A 146 8.16 3.38 -25.97
CA LEU A 146 7.42 3.67 -27.20
C LEU A 146 7.75 5.07 -27.74
N VAL A 147 7.69 6.09 -26.87
CA VAL A 147 7.96 7.48 -27.25
C VAL A 147 9.41 7.64 -27.72
N LEU A 148 10.37 7.01 -27.05
CA LEU A 148 11.77 6.99 -27.50
C LEU A 148 11.93 6.33 -28.86
N GLY A 149 11.29 5.17 -29.08
CA GLY A 149 11.30 4.50 -30.38
C GLY A 149 10.74 5.37 -31.51
N LEU A 150 9.67 6.12 -31.23
CA LEU A 150 9.08 7.08 -32.18
C LEU A 150 10.00 8.27 -32.44
N ALA A 151 10.63 8.83 -31.40
CA ALA A 151 11.56 9.95 -31.53
C ALA A 151 12.80 9.58 -32.35
N ILE A 152 13.39 8.41 -32.10
CA ILE A 152 14.51 7.87 -32.89
C ILE A 152 14.10 7.71 -34.35
N ARG A 153 12.92 7.12 -34.60
CA ARG A 153 12.39 6.97 -35.96
C ARG A 153 12.28 8.31 -36.67
N TRP A 154 11.70 9.30 -36.01
CA TRP A 154 11.52 10.64 -36.55
C TRP A 154 12.86 11.31 -36.86
N ALA A 155 13.85 11.19 -35.96
CA ALA A 155 15.20 11.71 -36.19
C ALA A 155 15.89 11.03 -37.38
N LEU A 156 15.74 9.70 -37.54
CA LEU A 156 16.35 8.93 -38.63
C LEU A 156 15.71 9.20 -40.00
N LEU A 157 14.40 9.45 -40.06
CA LEU A 157 13.73 9.79 -41.33
C LEU A 157 14.10 11.19 -41.83
N GLY A 158 14.80 11.98 -41.00
CA GLY A 158 15.15 13.37 -41.24
C GLY A 158 13.92 14.26 -41.14
N PHE A 159 14.15 15.55 -40.87
CA PHE A 159 13.13 16.61 -40.84
C PHE A 159 12.50 16.89 -42.22
N ARG A 160 12.31 15.88 -43.06
CA ARG A 160 11.53 15.96 -44.29
C ARG A 160 10.04 15.96 -43.90
N ALA A 161 9.60 17.10 -43.36
CA ALA A 161 8.21 17.52 -43.39
C ALA A 161 7.89 18.08 -44.78
#